data_AF-A0A9X3ESB0-F1
#
_entry.id   AF-A0A9X3ESB0-F1
#
_cell.length_a   1.000
_cell.length_b   1.000
_cell.length_c   1.000
_cell.angle_alpha   90.00
_cell.angle_beta   90.00
_cell.angle_gamma   90.00
#
_symmetry.space_group_name_H-M   'P 1'
#
loop_
_entity.id
_entity.type
_entity.pdbx_description
1 polymer ?
#
loop_
_entity_poly.entity_id
_entity_poly.type
_entity_poly.pdbx_seq_one_letter_code
_entity_poly.pdbx_strand_id
1 'polypeptide(L)'
;MIDPGEFCDDGADGDQDDGCTDQCAAPKCGDGFEQASLDEQCDAGPANSDSAACTTQCKDAVCGDGLVFEAMEQCDDGPDNGDDKACKADCTDNVCGDGEVGPGEGCDDGNTNDNDDCTNVCKPAACGDGILGPGEACDDGNQVQTDACLNNCATAKCGDGQTQAGVEECDDGNMVQTDACINTCKAAKCGDGHVRAGQEQCDDGNASDGDGCSATCTIEATSCLAIKQAMPAATDGVYQIDVDGGGPKQPFNVFCEMTTDGGGWTVMIYIRKPAQWSTPTFSNFGTVGDIANGWASAQTLQGANANYKERIIIYLKLIENGISLGKQWMVTHRNDAVPFTSINTSSGWSYRDSFGYVDPTVNNVCTHGCDSYRGLGMFHDYEDGFGYCGTQTGDYGCRDGNNVCWMPRSLGCNVGSARCAYLIDPGEGVIYAAR
;
A
#
# COMPACT_ATOMS: atom_id res chain seq x y z
N MET A 1 109.62 -4.32 8.81
CA MET A 1 110.43 -5.37 8.16
C MET A 1 109.61 -6.64 8.27
N ILE A 2 109.19 -7.25 7.15
CA ILE A 2 108.34 -8.45 7.13
C ILE A 2 108.96 -9.56 7.98
N ASP A 3 108.29 -9.94 9.07
CA ASP A 3 108.76 -11.00 9.96
C ASP A 3 108.42 -12.40 9.40
N PRO A 4 109.14 -13.47 9.81
CA PRO A 4 108.90 -14.81 9.27
C PRO A 4 107.48 -15.34 9.55
N GLY A 5 106.65 -15.42 8.50
CA GLY A 5 105.26 -15.87 8.58
C GLY A 5 104.24 -14.81 8.14
N GLU A 6 104.68 -13.56 8.02
CA GLU A 6 103.88 -12.43 7.51
C GLU A 6 104.04 -12.28 6.00
N PHE A 7 102.98 -11.79 5.33
CA PHE A 7 102.99 -11.55 3.90
C PHE A 7 103.42 -10.11 3.56
N CYS A 8 103.13 -9.17 4.46
CA CYS A 8 103.46 -7.75 4.38
C CYS A 8 103.62 -7.18 5.82
N ASP A 9 104.15 -5.97 5.95
CA ASP A 9 104.29 -5.23 7.23
C ASP A 9 104.37 -3.73 6.92
N ASP A 10 103.37 -2.96 7.38
CA ASP A 10 103.22 -1.50 7.24
C ASP A 10 103.75 -0.72 8.45
N GLY A 11 104.15 -1.40 9.53
CA GLY A 11 104.60 -0.77 10.76
C GLY A 11 103.49 -0.28 11.69
N ALA A 12 102.26 -0.80 11.54
CA ALA A 12 101.10 -0.47 12.37
C ALA A 12 100.80 1.04 12.39
N ASP A 13 100.77 1.67 11.21
CA ASP A 13 100.66 3.12 11.08
C ASP A 13 99.22 3.65 11.22
N GLY A 14 98.26 2.73 11.35
CA GLY A 14 96.84 3.02 11.54
C GLY A 14 96.07 3.17 10.22
N ASP A 15 96.73 3.04 9.07
CA ASP A 15 96.11 2.89 7.76
C ASP A 15 95.94 1.39 7.45
N GLN A 16 94.74 0.99 7.04
CA GLN A 16 94.45 -0.42 6.71
C GLN A 16 94.35 -0.64 5.19
N ASP A 17 94.65 0.39 4.38
CA ASP A 17 94.31 0.45 2.95
C ASP A 17 95.52 0.80 2.06
N ASP A 18 96.74 0.78 2.60
CA ASP A 18 97.98 1.18 1.88
C ASP A 18 98.77 0.00 1.28
N GLY A 19 98.18 -1.20 1.30
CA GLY A 19 98.75 -2.43 0.75
C GLY A 19 99.15 -3.46 1.82
N CYS A 20 99.12 -3.09 3.10
CA CYS A 20 99.07 -4.01 4.24
C CYS A 20 98.09 -3.46 5.28
N THR A 21 97.50 -4.33 6.08
CA THR A 21 96.77 -3.95 7.30
C THR A 21 97.72 -3.99 8.49
N ASP A 22 97.44 -3.25 9.57
CA ASP A 22 98.18 -3.31 10.85
C ASP A 22 98.23 -4.73 11.47
N GLN A 23 97.41 -5.67 10.96
CA GLN A 23 97.44 -7.10 11.29
C GLN A 23 98.42 -7.93 10.43
N CYS A 24 99.31 -7.27 9.68
CA CYS A 24 100.29 -7.88 8.77
C CYS A 24 99.65 -8.81 7.72
N ALA A 25 98.43 -8.47 7.29
CA ALA A 25 97.66 -9.16 6.25
C ALA A 25 97.43 -8.25 5.04
N ALA A 26 97.21 -8.85 3.88
CA ALA A 26 96.79 -8.08 2.70
C ALA A 26 95.33 -7.62 2.90
N PRO A 27 95.00 -6.35 2.55
CA PRO A 27 93.63 -5.86 2.55
C PRO A 27 92.71 -6.81 1.78
N LYS A 28 91.58 -7.17 2.39
CA LYS A 28 90.53 -7.99 1.77
C LYS A 28 89.20 -7.79 2.48
N CYS A 29 88.14 -7.87 1.69
CA CYS A 29 86.79 -8.00 2.21
C CYS A 29 86.61 -9.15 3.21
N GLY A 30 85.99 -8.82 4.35
CA GLY A 30 85.67 -9.71 5.45
C GLY A 30 86.78 -9.83 6.49
N ASP A 31 87.75 -8.92 6.51
CA ASP A 31 88.81 -8.86 7.53
C ASP A 31 88.50 -7.93 8.72
N GLY A 32 87.38 -7.20 8.64
CA GLY A 32 86.88 -6.30 9.68
C GLY A 32 87.34 -4.85 9.53
N PHE A 33 87.96 -4.48 8.41
CA PHE A 33 88.39 -3.12 8.10
C PHE A 33 87.82 -2.64 6.76
N GLU A 34 87.21 -1.45 6.73
CA GLU A 34 86.73 -0.85 5.49
C GLU A 34 87.90 -0.33 4.64
N GLN A 35 88.07 -0.91 3.45
CA GLN A 35 89.19 -0.63 2.55
C GLN A 35 88.71 0.04 1.25
N ALA A 36 88.85 1.36 1.17
CA ALA A 36 88.37 2.15 0.03
C ALA A 36 89.12 1.86 -1.27
N SER A 37 90.39 1.43 -1.22
CA SER A 37 91.18 1.04 -2.39
C SER A 37 90.63 -0.21 -3.10
N LEU A 38 89.89 -1.04 -2.37
CA LEU A 38 89.17 -2.21 -2.86
C LEU A 38 87.68 -1.92 -3.16
N ASP A 39 87.28 -0.65 -3.08
CA ASP A 39 85.89 -0.18 -3.27
C ASP A 39 84.93 -0.75 -2.21
N GLU A 40 85.41 -1.02 -0.99
CA GLU A 40 84.55 -1.45 0.12
C GLU A 40 83.73 -0.27 0.67
N GLN A 41 82.49 -0.56 1.04
CA GLN A 41 81.57 0.39 1.67
C GLN A 41 81.31 0.05 3.14
N CYS A 42 81.52 -1.21 3.50
CA CYS A 42 81.36 -1.76 4.83
C CYS A 42 82.29 -2.97 4.99
N ASP A 43 82.66 -3.32 6.23
CA ASP A 43 83.28 -4.61 6.51
C ASP A 43 82.90 -5.07 7.94
N ALA A 44 81.99 -6.04 8.04
CA ALA A 44 81.58 -6.66 9.30
C ALA A 44 82.40 -7.92 9.62
N GLY A 45 83.52 -8.13 8.94
CA GLY A 45 84.43 -9.25 9.10
C GLY A 45 83.76 -10.58 8.75
N PRO A 46 83.91 -11.63 9.60
CA PRO A 46 83.24 -12.91 9.42
C PRO A 46 81.70 -12.85 9.45
N ALA A 47 81.10 -11.71 9.83
CA ALA A 47 79.66 -11.52 9.86
C ALA A 47 79.07 -11.02 8.52
N ASN A 48 79.91 -10.73 7.52
CA ASN A 48 79.43 -10.41 6.17
C ASN A 48 78.54 -11.54 5.63
N SER A 49 77.39 -11.16 5.07
CA SER A 49 76.42 -12.09 4.50
C SER A 49 75.59 -11.34 3.46
N ASP A 50 75.21 -12.01 2.37
CA ASP A 50 74.30 -11.45 1.36
C ASP A 50 72.87 -11.24 1.90
N SER A 51 72.63 -11.59 3.17
CA SER A 51 71.39 -11.35 3.90
C SER A 51 71.57 -10.44 5.12
N ALA A 52 72.68 -9.70 5.19
CA ALA A 52 73.03 -8.80 6.29
C ALA A 52 73.32 -7.39 5.77
N ALA A 53 73.44 -6.42 6.69
CA ALA A 53 73.71 -5.02 6.35
C ALA A 53 75.01 -4.82 5.52
N CYS A 54 75.95 -5.75 5.63
CA CYS A 54 77.16 -5.80 4.82
C CYS A 54 77.24 -7.11 4.06
N THR A 55 77.22 -7.03 2.73
CA THR A 55 77.20 -8.18 1.82
C THR A 55 78.54 -8.93 1.82
N THR A 56 78.58 -10.14 1.24
CA THR A 56 79.86 -10.88 1.11
C THR A 56 80.86 -10.22 0.16
N GLN A 57 80.44 -9.16 -0.55
CA GLN A 57 81.27 -8.33 -1.42
C GLN A 57 81.64 -6.98 -0.77
N CYS A 58 81.40 -6.81 0.53
CA CYS A 58 81.71 -5.58 1.28
C CYS A 58 81.03 -4.33 0.70
N LYS A 59 79.80 -4.54 0.22
CA LYS A 59 78.87 -3.49 -0.18
C LYS A 59 77.75 -3.39 0.85
N ASP A 60 77.30 -2.17 1.11
CA ASP A 60 76.12 -1.93 1.94
C ASP A 60 74.91 -2.64 1.31
N ALA A 61 74.04 -3.23 2.13
CA ALA A 61 72.77 -3.76 1.65
C ALA A 61 71.87 -2.60 1.16
N VAL A 62 71.39 -2.72 -0.08
CA VAL A 62 70.57 -1.69 -0.70
C VAL A 62 69.42 -2.33 -1.46
N CYS A 63 68.19 -1.96 -1.08
CA CYS A 63 67.00 -2.30 -1.85
C CYS A 63 67.16 -2.05 -3.36
N GLY A 64 67.01 -3.11 -4.15
CA GLY A 64 67.17 -3.13 -5.59
C GLY A 64 68.54 -3.64 -6.06
N ASP A 65 69.37 -4.20 -5.18
CA ASP A 65 70.63 -4.85 -5.53
C ASP A 65 70.48 -6.35 -5.84
N GLY A 66 69.30 -6.92 -5.60
CA GLY A 66 68.96 -8.33 -5.83
C GLY A 66 69.35 -9.26 -4.68
N LEU A 67 69.72 -8.74 -3.52
CA LEU A 67 70.05 -9.48 -2.30
C LEU A 67 69.12 -9.06 -1.16
N VAL A 68 68.38 -10.02 -0.58
CA VAL A 68 67.39 -9.71 0.46
C VAL A 68 68.04 -9.55 1.83
N PHE A 69 68.04 -8.33 2.36
CA PHE A 69 68.40 -8.07 3.75
C PHE A 69 67.22 -8.33 4.69
N GLU A 70 67.12 -9.56 5.23
CA GLU A 70 65.99 -10.06 6.04
C GLU A 70 65.54 -9.16 7.22
N ALA A 71 66.39 -8.25 7.71
CA ALA A 71 66.05 -7.36 8.81
C ALA A 71 65.27 -6.10 8.37
N MET A 72 65.31 -5.74 7.08
CA MET A 72 64.63 -4.55 6.53
C MET A 72 63.84 -4.81 5.25
N GLU A 73 64.22 -5.79 4.45
CA GLU A 73 63.62 -6.09 3.15
C GLU A 73 62.82 -7.39 3.22
N GLN A 74 61.64 -7.40 2.62
CA GLN A 74 60.79 -8.58 2.50
C GLN A 74 61.09 -9.36 1.22
N CYS A 75 61.53 -8.63 0.20
CA CYS A 75 61.87 -9.10 -1.14
C CYS A 75 62.94 -8.18 -1.74
N ASP A 76 63.64 -8.65 -2.78
CA ASP A 76 64.52 -7.82 -3.60
C ASP A 76 64.73 -8.50 -4.96
N ASP A 77 63.96 -8.08 -5.96
CA ASP A 77 64.09 -8.53 -7.35
C ASP A 77 65.09 -7.65 -8.14
N GLY A 78 65.89 -6.85 -7.45
CA GLY A 78 66.90 -5.99 -8.03
C GLY A 78 66.28 -4.84 -8.83
N PRO A 79 66.79 -4.58 -10.06
CA PRO A 79 66.22 -3.59 -10.97
C PRO A 79 64.76 -3.85 -11.38
N ASP A 80 64.22 -5.05 -11.12
CA ASP A 80 62.84 -5.42 -11.45
C ASP A 80 61.83 -5.04 -10.35
N ASN A 81 62.28 -4.47 -9.22
CA ASN A 81 61.40 -3.89 -8.20
C ASN A 81 60.52 -2.76 -8.78
N GLY A 82 59.28 -2.66 -8.31
CA GLY A 82 58.37 -1.59 -8.71
C GLY A 82 57.00 -1.70 -8.04
N ASP A 83 56.30 -0.57 -7.90
CA ASP A 83 55.04 -0.53 -7.14
C ASP A 83 53.93 -1.41 -7.76
N ASP A 84 54.03 -1.69 -9.07
CA ASP A 84 53.14 -2.60 -9.82
C ASP A 84 53.71 -4.02 -9.98
N LYS A 85 54.68 -4.41 -9.14
CA LYS A 85 55.39 -5.71 -9.17
C LYS A 85 55.17 -6.46 -7.87
N ALA A 86 55.61 -7.73 -7.83
CA ALA A 86 55.49 -8.54 -6.63
C ALA A 86 56.34 -7.97 -5.48
N CYS A 87 57.52 -7.44 -5.82
CA CYS A 87 58.36 -6.67 -4.92
C CYS A 87 58.27 -5.18 -5.23
N LYS A 88 57.82 -4.38 -4.26
CA LYS A 88 57.67 -2.92 -4.41
C LYS A 88 59.03 -2.23 -4.51
N ALA A 89 59.02 -0.96 -4.95
CA ALA A 89 60.25 -0.17 -5.07
C ALA A 89 60.95 0.08 -3.72
N ASP A 90 60.26 -0.13 -2.60
CA ASP A 90 60.77 -0.04 -1.24
C ASP A 90 61.13 -1.40 -0.62
N CYS A 91 61.17 -2.47 -1.42
CA CYS A 91 61.48 -3.84 -1.01
C CYS A 91 60.52 -4.43 0.02
N THR A 92 59.27 -3.97 0.00
CA THR A 92 58.15 -4.64 0.68
C THR A 92 57.33 -5.47 -0.32
N ASP A 93 56.72 -6.55 0.16
CA ASP A 93 55.86 -7.38 -0.67
C ASP A 93 54.60 -6.59 -1.06
N ASN A 94 54.22 -6.66 -2.34
CA ASN A 94 52.92 -6.17 -2.78
C ASN A 94 51.83 -7.14 -2.30
N VAL A 95 50.88 -6.62 -1.53
CA VAL A 95 49.79 -7.39 -0.93
C VAL A 95 48.48 -6.62 -0.97
N CYS A 96 47.40 -7.32 -1.26
CA CYS A 96 46.06 -6.76 -1.23
C CYS A 96 45.73 -6.02 0.08
N GLY A 97 45.31 -4.77 -0.06
CA GLY A 97 45.01 -3.81 1.01
C GLY A 97 46.19 -2.92 1.40
N ASP A 98 47.26 -2.86 0.62
CA ASP A 98 48.43 -2.01 0.91
C ASP A 98 48.41 -0.64 0.21
N GLY A 99 47.45 -0.42 -0.69
CA GLY A 99 47.23 0.81 -1.43
C GLY A 99 47.84 0.84 -2.82
N GLU A 100 48.55 -0.20 -3.26
CA GLU A 100 49.24 -0.26 -4.54
C GLU A 100 48.79 -1.48 -5.36
N VAL A 101 48.26 -1.24 -6.56
CA VAL A 101 47.71 -2.32 -7.41
C VAL A 101 48.83 -3.24 -7.93
N GLY A 102 48.90 -4.43 -7.37
CA GLY A 102 49.92 -5.42 -7.70
C GLY A 102 49.60 -6.37 -8.86
N PRO A 103 50.53 -7.30 -9.15
CA PRO A 103 50.32 -8.35 -10.13
C PRO A 103 49.12 -9.24 -9.79
N GLY A 104 48.07 -9.17 -10.62
CA GLY A 104 46.88 -10.01 -10.50
C GLY A 104 45.73 -9.34 -9.75
N GLU A 105 45.94 -8.13 -9.23
CA GLU A 105 44.92 -7.31 -8.59
C GLU A 105 44.17 -6.47 -9.63
N GLY A 106 42.85 -6.34 -9.45
CA GLY A 106 42.00 -5.47 -10.27
C GLY A 106 41.81 -4.07 -9.67
N CYS A 107 42.08 -3.93 -8.38
CA CYS A 107 42.04 -2.71 -7.57
C CYS A 107 42.80 -2.98 -6.25
N ASP A 108 43.19 -1.90 -5.57
CA ASP A 108 43.65 -1.91 -4.16
C ASP A 108 43.34 -0.51 -3.60
N ASP A 109 42.66 -0.45 -2.46
CA ASP A 109 42.26 0.80 -1.82
C ASP A 109 42.89 1.02 -0.43
N GLY A 110 43.88 0.19 -0.10
CA GLY A 110 44.69 0.33 1.11
C GLY A 110 43.96 -0.03 2.40
N ASN A 111 42.88 -0.80 2.32
CA ASN A 111 42.11 -1.18 3.51
C ASN A 111 41.64 -2.65 3.50
N THR A 112 40.83 -3.02 4.49
CA THR A 112 40.33 -4.40 4.68
C THR A 112 38.80 -4.45 4.79
N ASN A 113 38.11 -3.55 4.12
CA ASN A 113 36.66 -3.42 4.11
C ASN A 113 36.07 -3.91 2.78
N ASP A 114 35.39 -5.04 2.79
CA ASP A 114 34.76 -5.62 1.59
C ASP A 114 33.60 -4.78 1.00
N ASN A 115 33.10 -3.78 1.74
CA ASN A 115 31.87 -3.05 1.38
C ASN A 115 32.14 -1.70 0.71
N ASP A 116 33.29 -1.51 0.08
CA ASP A 116 33.61 -0.34 -0.75
C ASP A 116 33.93 -0.77 -2.19
N ASP A 117 34.59 0.12 -2.95
CA ASP A 117 34.79 -0.10 -4.39
C ASP A 117 35.78 -1.25 -4.67
N CYS A 118 36.55 -1.69 -3.67
CA CYS A 118 37.54 -2.75 -3.81
C CYS A 118 37.42 -3.81 -2.71
N THR A 119 37.03 -5.03 -3.09
CA THR A 119 36.95 -6.15 -2.15
C THR A 119 38.31 -6.52 -1.56
N ASN A 120 38.33 -7.20 -0.42
CA ASN A 120 39.53 -7.70 0.27
C ASN A 120 40.27 -8.83 -0.47
N VAL A 121 39.78 -9.19 -1.65
CA VAL A 121 40.46 -10.07 -2.61
C VAL A 121 40.96 -9.31 -3.84
N CYS A 122 41.03 -7.98 -3.72
CA CYS A 122 41.53 -7.02 -4.70
C CYS A 122 40.86 -7.15 -6.06
N LYS A 123 39.53 -7.26 -6.01
CA LYS A 123 38.64 -7.21 -7.16
C LYS A 123 37.64 -6.08 -6.97
N PRO A 124 37.32 -5.33 -8.05
CA PRO A 124 36.28 -4.33 -7.99
C PRO A 124 34.97 -4.95 -7.51
N ALA A 125 34.26 -4.27 -6.60
CA ALA A 125 32.95 -4.70 -6.16
C ALA A 125 32.00 -4.84 -7.36
N ALA A 126 31.25 -5.94 -7.42
CA ALA A 126 30.38 -6.23 -8.55
C ALA A 126 29.11 -6.96 -8.13
N CYS A 127 27.97 -6.44 -8.57
CA CYS A 127 26.68 -7.07 -8.34
C CYS A 127 26.61 -8.55 -8.77
N GLY A 128 26.23 -9.39 -7.80
CA GLY A 128 26.12 -10.84 -7.90
C GLY A 128 27.37 -11.59 -7.45
N ASP A 129 28.29 -10.95 -6.71
CA ASP A 129 29.51 -11.58 -6.19
C ASP A 129 29.37 -12.13 -4.75
N GLY A 130 28.23 -11.85 -4.11
CA GLY A 130 27.88 -12.30 -2.77
C GLY A 130 28.29 -11.32 -1.67
N ILE A 131 28.82 -10.15 -2.03
CA ILE A 131 29.29 -9.10 -1.12
C ILE A 131 28.45 -7.85 -1.35
N LEU A 132 27.95 -7.24 -0.27
CA LEU A 132 27.14 -6.03 -0.40
C LEU A 132 28.05 -4.81 -0.62
N GLY A 133 28.18 -4.38 -1.87
CA GLY A 133 29.01 -3.26 -2.28
C GLY A 133 28.37 -1.88 -2.07
N PRO A 134 29.14 -0.81 -2.29
CA PRO A 134 28.67 0.56 -2.17
C PRO A 134 27.62 0.88 -3.26
N GLY A 135 26.44 1.32 -2.82
CA GLY A 135 25.33 1.69 -3.70
C GLY A 135 24.40 0.54 -4.08
N GLU A 136 24.71 -0.68 -3.65
CA GLU A 136 23.85 -1.85 -3.81
C GLU A 136 22.78 -1.89 -2.71
N ALA A 137 21.55 -2.30 -3.06
CA ALA A 137 20.47 -2.50 -2.09
C ALA A 137 20.40 -3.95 -1.58
N CYS A 138 20.97 -4.88 -2.35
CA CYS A 138 21.10 -6.31 -2.08
C CYS A 138 22.24 -6.87 -2.92
N ASP A 139 22.79 -8.03 -2.52
CA ASP A 139 23.61 -8.90 -3.37
C ASP A 139 23.37 -10.35 -2.89
N ASP A 140 23.00 -11.25 -3.81
CA ASP A 140 22.68 -12.64 -3.51
C ASP A 140 23.64 -13.65 -4.16
N GLY A 141 24.77 -13.17 -4.68
CA GLY A 141 25.83 -13.98 -5.24
C GLY A 141 25.48 -14.65 -6.57
N ASN A 142 24.46 -14.16 -7.30
CA ASN A 142 24.10 -14.70 -8.59
C ASN A 142 23.64 -13.62 -9.60
N GLN A 143 23.28 -14.06 -10.82
CA GLN A 143 22.85 -13.17 -11.91
C GLN A 143 21.46 -13.58 -12.43
N VAL A 144 20.53 -13.88 -11.52
CA VAL A 144 19.14 -14.26 -11.81
C VAL A 144 18.20 -13.06 -11.62
N GLN A 145 17.79 -12.46 -12.72
CA GLN A 145 16.92 -11.26 -12.74
C GLN A 145 15.50 -11.48 -12.16
N THR A 146 15.12 -12.71 -11.84
CA THR A 146 13.75 -13.07 -11.45
C THR A 146 13.67 -13.59 -10.01
N ASP A 147 14.60 -13.22 -9.14
CA ASP A 147 14.51 -13.52 -7.71
C ASP A 147 14.47 -12.22 -6.88
N ALA A 148 14.82 -12.30 -5.60
CA ALA A 148 14.74 -11.17 -4.67
C ALA A 148 15.76 -10.06 -4.96
N CYS A 149 16.89 -10.38 -5.60
CA CYS A 149 17.93 -9.43 -5.91
C CYS A 149 18.19 -9.39 -7.42
N LEU A 150 17.82 -8.28 -8.05
CA LEU A 150 17.95 -8.12 -9.49
C LEU A 150 19.44 -8.01 -9.88
N ASN A 151 19.78 -8.27 -11.14
CA ASN A 151 21.17 -8.23 -11.65
C ASN A 151 21.81 -6.83 -11.64
N ASN A 152 21.08 -5.82 -11.19
CA ASN A 152 21.55 -4.45 -10.95
C ASN A 152 21.55 -4.10 -9.46
N CYS A 153 21.45 -5.10 -8.59
CA CYS A 153 21.49 -5.00 -7.13
C CYS A 153 20.42 -4.08 -6.55
N ALA A 154 19.30 -3.97 -7.27
CA ALA A 154 18.05 -3.45 -6.75
C ALA A 154 17.21 -4.61 -6.21
N THR A 155 16.49 -4.36 -5.12
CA THR A 155 15.50 -5.32 -4.62
C THR A 155 14.35 -5.43 -5.61
N ALA A 156 13.87 -6.66 -5.81
CA ALA A 156 12.63 -6.97 -6.53
C ALA A 156 11.45 -6.11 -6.07
N LYS A 157 10.56 -5.74 -6.99
CA LYS A 157 9.41 -4.88 -6.71
C LYS A 157 8.16 -5.41 -7.40
N CYS A 158 7.09 -5.44 -6.62
CA CYS A 158 5.74 -5.67 -7.11
C CYS A 158 5.30 -4.56 -8.08
N GLY A 159 4.74 -4.95 -9.22
CA GLY A 159 4.20 -4.07 -10.25
C GLY A 159 5.25 -3.60 -11.27
N ASP A 160 6.40 -4.27 -11.40
CA ASP A 160 7.46 -3.91 -12.35
C ASP A 160 7.40 -4.67 -13.69
N GLY A 161 6.43 -5.58 -13.81
CA GLY A 161 6.16 -6.37 -15.00
C GLY A 161 6.92 -7.70 -15.04
N GLN A 162 7.61 -8.09 -13.97
CA GLN A 162 8.39 -9.33 -13.91
C GLN A 162 8.03 -10.14 -12.68
N THR A 163 7.41 -11.32 -12.85
CA THR A 163 7.12 -12.20 -11.70
C THR A 163 8.41 -12.76 -11.08
N GLN A 164 8.75 -12.36 -9.86
CA GLN A 164 9.95 -12.82 -9.17
C GLN A 164 9.70 -14.07 -8.30
N ALA A 165 10.39 -15.16 -8.62
CA ALA A 165 10.22 -16.47 -8.03
C ALA A 165 10.51 -16.48 -6.52
N GLY A 166 9.55 -16.93 -5.72
CA GLY A 166 9.68 -17.00 -4.27
C GLY A 166 9.48 -15.67 -3.53
N VAL A 167 9.36 -14.55 -4.27
CA VAL A 167 9.05 -13.23 -3.73
C VAL A 167 7.55 -12.94 -3.90
N GLU A 168 7.01 -13.26 -5.06
CA GLU A 168 5.64 -12.93 -5.45
C GLU A 168 4.92 -14.05 -6.20
N GLU A 169 3.59 -13.97 -6.23
CA GLU A 169 2.72 -14.95 -6.90
C GLU A 169 2.27 -14.49 -8.29
N CYS A 170 2.21 -13.17 -8.51
CA CYS A 170 1.91 -12.53 -9.78
C CYS A 170 2.59 -11.17 -9.85
N ASP A 171 2.67 -10.63 -11.07
CA ASP A 171 2.98 -9.23 -11.36
C ASP A 171 2.30 -8.87 -12.69
N ASP A 172 1.53 -7.79 -12.72
CA ASP A 172 0.85 -7.28 -13.93
C ASP A 172 1.32 -5.89 -14.36
N GLY A 173 2.49 -5.48 -13.89
CA GLY A 173 3.20 -4.29 -14.32
C GLY A 173 2.62 -2.98 -13.82
N ASN A 174 1.76 -3.01 -12.80
CA ASN A 174 1.21 -1.82 -12.20
C ASN A 174 0.81 -2.01 -10.71
N MET A 175 0.29 -0.96 -10.07
CA MET A 175 -0.13 -0.96 -8.65
C MET A 175 -1.65 -0.71 -8.50
N VAL A 176 -2.45 -1.28 -9.39
CA VAL A 176 -3.91 -1.20 -9.39
C VAL A 176 -4.47 -2.47 -8.77
N GLN A 177 -4.93 -2.41 -7.53
CA GLN A 177 -5.46 -3.58 -6.81
C GLN A 177 -6.79 -4.18 -7.37
N THR A 178 -7.27 -3.76 -8.54
CA THR A 178 -8.56 -4.15 -9.12
C THR A 178 -8.43 -4.82 -10.49
N ASP A 179 -7.25 -5.29 -10.86
CA ASP A 179 -6.98 -6.07 -12.08
C ASP A 179 -6.41 -7.46 -11.77
N ALA A 180 -5.30 -7.88 -12.39
CA ALA A 180 -4.86 -9.27 -12.32
C ALA A 180 -4.10 -9.58 -11.02
N CYS A 181 -3.44 -8.58 -10.44
CA CYS A 181 -2.59 -8.72 -9.27
C CYS A 181 -2.91 -7.61 -8.25
N ILE A 182 -3.10 -7.97 -6.99
CA ILE A 182 -3.26 -6.96 -5.94
C ILE A 182 -1.90 -6.40 -5.52
N ASN A 183 -1.88 -5.21 -4.91
CA ASN A 183 -0.66 -4.47 -4.51
C ASN A 183 0.27 -5.17 -3.49
N THR A 184 -0.08 -6.39 -3.06
CA THR A 184 0.76 -7.28 -2.25
C THR A 184 1.34 -8.44 -3.07
N CYS A 185 1.26 -8.34 -4.40
CA CYS A 185 1.67 -9.32 -5.40
C CYS A 185 1.09 -10.72 -5.17
N LYS A 186 -0.21 -10.71 -4.91
CA LYS A 186 -1.09 -11.89 -4.83
C LYS A 186 -2.08 -11.84 -5.97
N ALA A 187 -2.37 -13.01 -6.52
CA ALA A 187 -3.34 -13.10 -7.62
C ALA A 187 -4.69 -12.59 -7.13
N ALA A 188 -5.25 -11.64 -7.87
CA ALA A 188 -6.56 -11.10 -7.54
C ALA A 188 -7.62 -12.20 -7.72
N LYS A 189 -8.55 -12.30 -6.78
CA LYS A 189 -9.55 -13.36 -6.72
C LYS A 189 -10.82 -12.89 -6.04
N CYS A 190 -11.92 -13.57 -6.34
CA CYS A 190 -13.15 -13.33 -5.63
C CYS A 190 -12.98 -13.55 -4.12
N GLY A 191 -13.46 -12.59 -3.34
CA GLY A 191 -13.35 -12.56 -1.89
C GLY A 191 -12.04 -11.98 -1.37
N ASP A 192 -11.32 -11.19 -2.18
CA ASP A 192 -10.09 -10.51 -1.75
C ASP A 192 -10.31 -9.07 -1.27
N GLY A 193 -11.55 -8.58 -1.35
CA GLY A 193 -11.98 -7.24 -0.95
C GLY A 193 -11.87 -6.20 -2.07
N HIS A 194 -11.55 -6.60 -3.30
CA HIS A 194 -11.32 -5.70 -4.42
C HIS A 194 -12.09 -6.11 -5.68
N VAL A 195 -13.17 -5.38 -5.97
CA VAL A 195 -14.00 -5.65 -7.16
C VAL A 195 -13.24 -5.39 -8.46
N ARG A 196 -13.07 -6.43 -9.28
CA ARG A 196 -12.50 -6.36 -10.62
C ARG A 196 -13.57 -6.02 -11.66
N ALA A 197 -13.56 -4.77 -12.12
CA ALA A 197 -14.55 -4.25 -13.05
C ALA A 197 -14.66 -5.11 -14.33
N GLY A 198 -15.85 -5.65 -14.59
CA GLY A 198 -16.14 -6.48 -15.76
C GLY A 198 -15.83 -7.98 -15.59
N GLN A 199 -15.17 -8.39 -14.49
CA GLN A 199 -15.04 -9.80 -14.11
C GLN A 199 -15.93 -10.16 -12.91
N GLU A 200 -16.11 -9.23 -11.98
CA GLU A 200 -16.86 -9.43 -10.74
C GLU A 200 -18.01 -8.43 -10.63
N GLN A 201 -19.14 -8.87 -10.06
CA GLN A 201 -20.28 -7.98 -9.80
C GLN A 201 -20.20 -7.34 -8.39
N CYS A 202 -19.51 -8.00 -7.48
CA CYS A 202 -19.29 -7.62 -6.09
C CYS A 202 -18.02 -8.31 -5.57
N ASP A 203 -17.57 -7.92 -4.39
CA ASP A 203 -16.57 -8.62 -3.59
C ASP A 203 -16.76 -8.15 -2.13
N ASP A 204 -17.00 -9.08 -1.20
CA ASP A 204 -17.21 -8.79 0.23
C ASP A 204 -16.05 -9.28 1.11
N GLY A 205 -14.88 -9.51 0.51
CA GLY A 205 -13.65 -9.85 1.22
C GLY A 205 -13.62 -11.27 1.77
N ASN A 206 -14.54 -12.14 1.35
CA ASN A 206 -14.48 -13.55 1.65
C ASN A 206 -15.19 -14.41 0.58
N ALA A 207 -15.19 -15.74 0.77
CA ALA A 207 -15.77 -16.69 -0.18
C ALA A 207 -16.93 -17.49 0.43
N SER A 208 -17.65 -16.88 1.37
CA SER A 208 -18.89 -17.44 1.90
C SER A 208 -20.02 -17.10 0.94
N ASP A 209 -21.02 -17.97 0.89
CA ASP A 209 -22.27 -17.65 0.19
C ASP A 209 -23.28 -17.08 1.21
N GLY A 210 -24.11 -16.14 0.79
CA GLY A 210 -25.25 -15.58 1.49
C GLY A 210 -24.95 -14.33 2.34
N ASP A 211 -23.75 -13.76 2.28
CA ASP A 211 -23.32 -12.59 3.06
C ASP A 211 -23.19 -11.29 2.24
N GLY A 212 -23.57 -11.32 0.97
CA GLY A 212 -23.70 -10.13 0.13
C GLY A 212 -23.09 -10.34 -1.25
N CYS A 213 -22.06 -11.16 -1.34
CA CYS A 213 -21.43 -11.60 -2.56
C CYS A 213 -21.18 -13.11 -2.51
N SER A 214 -21.52 -13.84 -3.57
CA SER A 214 -21.24 -15.27 -3.61
C SER A 214 -19.74 -15.55 -3.66
N ALA A 215 -19.36 -16.80 -3.36
CA ALA A 215 -18.00 -17.30 -3.61
C ALA A 215 -17.56 -17.24 -5.10
N THR A 216 -18.49 -16.93 -6.01
CA THR A 216 -18.26 -16.74 -7.45
C THR A 216 -18.43 -15.29 -7.91
N CYS A 217 -18.48 -14.35 -6.96
CA CYS A 217 -18.58 -12.91 -7.19
C CYS A 217 -19.83 -12.47 -7.96
N THR A 218 -20.92 -13.21 -7.72
CA THR A 218 -22.27 -12.83 -8.12
C THR A 218 -22.98 -12.18 -6.96
N ILE A 219 -23.77 -11.14 -7.23
CA ILE A 219 -24.52 -10.46 -6.17
C ILE A 219 -25.53 -11.43 -5.55
N GLU A 220 -25.42 -11.66 -4.25
CA GLU A 220 -26.38 -12.42 -3.43
C GLU A 220 -27.14 -11.53 -2.45
N ALA A 221 -26.99 -10.21 -2.62
CA ALA A 221 -27.48 -9.26 -1.67
C ALA A 221 -29.00 -9.36 -1.49
N THR A 222 -29.40 -9.62 -0.25
CA THR A 222 -30.81 -9.82 0.10
C THR A 222 -31.59 -8.51 0.20
N SER A 223 -30.90 -7.37 0.24
CA SER A 223 -31.47 -6.03 0.32
C SER A 223 -30.48 -4.99 -0.19
N CYS A 224 -30.95 -3.76 -0.41
CA CYS A 224 -30.07 -2.64 -0.72
C CYS A 224 -29.07 -2.33 0.41
N LEU A 225 -29.40 -2.66 1.67
CA LEU A 225 -28.50 -2.51 2.80
C LEU A 225 -27.34 -3.51 2.73
N ALA A 226 -27.62 -4.76 2.37
CA ALA A 226 -26.58 -5.76 2.14
C ALA A 226 -25.61 -5.30 1.03
N ILE A 227 -26.15 -4.75 -0.07
CA ILE A 227 -25.32 -4.14 -1.13
C ILE A 227 -24.47 -3.00 -0.58
N LYS A 228 -25.05 -2.08 0.20
CA LYS A 228 -24.33 -0.92 0.73
C LYS A 228 -23.24 -1.30 1.72
N GLN A 229 -23.43 -2.38 2.48
CA GLN A 229 -22.45 -2.91 3.42
C GLN A 229 -21.29 -3.58 2.69
N ALA A 230 -21.58 -4.40 1.68
CA ALA A 230 -20.56 -5.06 0.85
C ALA A 230 -19.79 -4.07 -0.03
N MET A 231 -20.48 -3.08 -0.60
CA MET A 231 -19.90 -2.05 -1.45
C MET A 231 -20.20 -0.65 -0.89
N PRO A 232 -19.40 -0.12 0.04
CA PRO A 232 -19.62 1.21 0.61
C PRO A 232 -19.64 2.34 -0.43
N ALA A 233 -18.95 2.15 -1.56
CA ALA A 233 -18.91 3.07 -2.69
C ALA A 233 -20.15 3.00 -3.61
N ALA A 234 -21.11 2.08 -3.36
CA ALA A 234 -22.32 1.96 -4.15
C ALA A 234 -23.11 3.27 -4.17
N THR A 235 -23.55 3.66 -5.38
CA THR A 235 -24.28 4.90 -5.67
C THR A 235 -25.77 4.64 -5.87
N ASP A 236 -26.60 5.68 -5.83
CA ASP A 236 -28.04 5.54 -6.09
C ASP A 236 -28.28 4.93 -7.47
N GLY A 237 -29.10 3.90 -7.56
CA GLY A 237 -29.25 3.18 -8.83
C GLY A 237 -30.17 1.97 -8.76
N VAL A 238 -30.31 1.29 -9.89
CA VAL A 238 -31.05 0.02 -9.97
C VAL A 238 -30.10 -1.13 -9.68
N TYR A 239 -30.46 -1.97 -8.72
CA TYR A 239 -29.72 -3.17 -8.34
C TYR A 239 -30.65 -4.37 -8.34
N GLN A 240 -30.08 -5.55 -8.51
CA GLN A 240 -30.79 -6.81 -8.32
C GLN A 240 -30.62 -7.25 -6.87
N ILE A 241 -31.71 -7.65 -6.22
CA ILE A 241 -31.69 -8.24 -4.87
C ILE A 241 -32.39 -9.58 -4.88
N ASP A 242 -31.99 -10.45 -3.96
CA ASP A 242 -32.65 -11.73 -3.71
C ASP A 242 -33.02 -11.91 -2.24
N VAL A 243 -34.28 -11.62 -1.91
CA VAL A 243 -34.73 -11.51 -0.51
C VAL A 243 -34.68 -12.82 0.28
N ASP A 244 -34.48 -13.97 -0.37
CA ASP A 244 -34.30 -15.26 0.30
C ASP A 244 -32.92 -15.91 0.07
N GLY A 245 -31.97 -15.18 -0.52
CA GLY A 245 -30.55 -15.56 -0.58
C GLY A 245 -30.29 -16.89 -1.29
N GLY A 246 -30.82 -17.06 -2.50
CA GLY A 246 -30.72 -18.31 -3.27
C GLY A 246 -31.84 -19.32 -2.98
N GLY A 247 -32.93 -18.87 -2.35
CA GLY A 247 -34.12 -19.68 -2.11
C GLY A 247 -34.97 -19.87 -3.37
N PRO A 248 -36.23 -20.32 -3.22
CA PRO A 248 -37.10 -20.58 -4.38
C PRO A 248 -37.55 -19.30 -5.10
N LYS A 249 -37.38 -18.12 -4.51
CA LYS A 249 -37.76 -16.86 -5.16
C LYS A 249 -36.68 -16.46 -6.16
N GLN A 250 -37.12 -15.90 -7.27
CA GLN A 250 -36.20 -15.37 -8.27
C GLN A 250 -35.75 -13.97 -7.86
N PRO A 251 -34.47 -13.62 -8.07
CA PRO A 251 -33.98 -12.27 -7.85
C PRO A 251 -34.74 -11.24 -8.72
N PHE A 252 -34.92 -10.03 -8.20
CA PHE A 252 -35.63 -8.96 -8.92
C PHE A 252 -34.96 -7.60 -8.74
N ASN A 253 -35.26 -6.69 -9.67
CA ASN A 253 -34.68 -5.35 -9.67
C ASN A 253 -35.42 -4.41 -8.69
N VAL A 254 -34.65 -3.65 -7.94
CA VAL A 254 -35.11 -2.55 -7.09
C VAL A 254 -34.24 -1.31 -7.34
N PHE A 255 -34.77 -0.12 -7.07
CA PHE A 255 -33.93 1.05 -6.96
C PHE A 255 -33.43 1.15 -5.52
N CYS A 256 -32.11 1.28 -5.35
CA CYS A 256 -31.48 1.51 -4.06
C CYS A 256 -31.11 2.99 -3.93
N GLU A 257 -31.56 3.62 -2.86
CA GLU A 257 -31.06 4.93 -2.44
C GLU A 257 -29.88 4.69 -1.48
N MET A 258 -28.68 5.05 -1.92
CA MET A 258 -27.39 4.74 -1.31
C MET A 258 -26.73 5.95 -0.64
N THR A 259 -27.38 7.12 -0.65
CA THR A 259 -26.77 8.37 -0.20
C THR A 259 -27.41 8.98 1.05
N THR A 260 -28.73 8.94 1.19
CA THR A 260 -29.42 9.59 2.31
C THR A 260 -29.35 8.71 3.56
N ASP A 261 -28.97 9.28 4.70
CA ASP A 261 -28.89 8.59 6.00
C ASP A 261 -28.13 7.24 5.96
N GLY A 262 -26.90 7.27 5.43
CA GLY A 262 -26.05 6.08 5.29
C GLY A 262 -26.37 5.18 4.09
N GLY A 263 -27.53 5.34 3.45
CA GLY A 263 -27.88 4.62 2.22
C GLY A 263 -28.19 3.13 2.40
N GLY A 264 -28.48 2.43 1.31
CA GLY A 264 -28.95 1.05 1.37
C GLY A 264 -30.46 0.94 1.55
N TRP A 265 -31.20 1.99 1.21
CA TRP A 265 -32.65 1.99 1.25
C TRP A 265 -33.25 1.36 -0.01
N THR A 266 -34.02 0.29 0.14
CA THR A 266 -34.81 -0.29 -0.94
C THR A 266 -36.04 0.57 -1.20
N VAL A 267 -36.05 1.27 -2.33
CA VAL A 267 -37.14 2.17 -2.69
C VAL A 267 -38.39 1.38 -3.03
N MET A 268 -39.46 1.70 -2.30
CA MET A 268 -40.80 1.13 -2.45
C MET A 268 -41.64 1.98 -3.41
N ILE A 269 -41.52 3.30 -3.28
CA ILE A 269 -42.31 4.27 -4.03
C ILE A 269 -41.44 5.48 -4.33
N TYR A 270 -41.52 5.95 -5.57
CA TYR A 270 -40.91 7.19 -5.99
C TYR A 270 -41.90 8.03 -6.79
N ILE A 271 -42.28 9.18 -6.22
CA ILE A 271 -43.28 10.07 -6.82
C ILE A 271 -42.60 11.33 -7.35
N ARG A 272 -42.88 11.66 -8.62
CA ARG A 272 -42.29 12.81 -9.32
C ARG A 272 -43.31 13.67 -10.08
N LYS A 273 -44.58 13.24 -10.20
CA LYS A 273 -45.63 13.98 -10.91
C LYS A 273 -46.96 14.02 -10.16
N PRO A 274 -47.72 15.13 -10.18
CA PRO A 274 -49.03 15.27 -9.51
C PRO A 274 -50.08 14.22 -9.87
N ALA A 275 -50.05 13.66 -11.08
CA ALA A 275 -51.01 12.65 -11.52
C ALA A 275 -50.86 11.28 -10.82
N GLN A 276 -49.73 11.04 -10.14
CA GLN A 276 -49.44 9.76 -9.46
C GLN A 276 -50.06 9.64 -8.07
N TRP A 277 -50.66 10.73 -7.60
CA TRP A 277 -51.10 10.90 -6.21
C TRP A 277 -52.53 10.45 -5.96
N SER A 278 -53.28 10.14 -7.01
CA SER A 278 -54.69 9.74 -6.96
C SER A 278 -54.90 8.27 -7.36
N THR A 279 -53.85 7.45 -7.37
CA THR A 279 -53.97 6.06 -7.82
C THR A 279 -54.56 5.20 -6.70
N PRO A 280 -55.58 4.38 -7.00
CA PRO A 280 -56.16 3.49 -5.99
C PRO A 280 -55.15 2.37 -5.74
N THR A 281 -54.60 2.32 -4.53
CA THR A 281 -53.68 1.30 -4.00
C THR A 281 -52.27 1.28 -4.60
N PHE A 282 -51.28 0.96 -3.75
CA PHE A 282 -49.86 0.82 -4.09
C PHE A 282 -49.61 -0.39 -5.01
N SER A 283 -50.20 -0.40 -6.20
CA SER A 283 -49.91 -1.38 -7.23
C SER A 283 -48.57 -1.07 -7.89
N ASN A 284 -47.91 -2.08 -8.44
CA ASN A 284 -46.73 -1.83 -9.26
C ASN A 284 -47.12 -0.96 -10.47
N PHE A 285 -46.49 0.20 -10.61
CA PHE A 285 -46.68 1.07 -11.77
C PHE A 285 -45.34 1.64 -12.23
N GLY A 286 -45.24 1.85 -13.55
CA GLY A 286 -43.99 2.29 -14.18
C GLY A 286 -42.91 1.21 -14.18
N THR A 287 -41.72 1.60 -14.62
CA THR A 287 -40.53 0.74 -14.65
C THR A 287 -39.60 1.12 -13.51
N VAL A 288 -39.00 0.13 -12.84
CA VAL A 288 -37.97 0.35 -11.83
C VAL A 288 -36.86 1.21 -12.42
N GLY A 289 -36.51 2.31 -11.72
CA GLY A 289 -35.50 3.26 -12.20
C GLY A 289 -36.04 4.37 -13.11
N ASP A 290 -37.34 4.44 -13.41
CA ASP A 290 -37.94 5.61 -14.06
C ASP A 290 -38.03 6.78 -13.07
N ILE A 291 -36.89 7.44 -12.86
CA ILE A 291 -36.75 8.55 -11.92
C ILE A 291 -37.39 9.85 -12.41
N ALA A 292 -37.78 9.92 -13.67
CA ALA A 292 -38.36 11.11 -14.30
C ALA A 292 -39.90 11.09 -14.22
N ASN A 293 -40.49 9.91 -14.38
CA ASN A 293 -41.93 9.75 -14.29
C ASN A 293 -42.37 9.20 -12.94
N GLY A 294 -41.49 8.66 -12.10
CA GLY A 294 -41.85 8.02 -10.83
C GLY A 294 -42.40 6.60 -11.03
N TRP A 295 -42.37 5.78 -9.99
CA TRP A 295 -42.73 4.35 -10.02
C TRP A 295 -43.07 3.83 -8.62
N ALA A 296 -43.68 2.64 -8.53
CA ALA A 296 -43.88 1.91 -7.28
C ALA A 296 -43.60 0.41 -7.45
N SER A 297 -43.00 -0.21 -6.44
CA SER A 297 -42.66 -1.64 -6.34
C SER A 297 -43.37 -2.38 -5.21
N ALA A 298 -44.35 -1.74 -4.59
CA ALA A 298 -44.97 -2.29 -3.38
C ALA A 298 -45.52 -3.72 -3.58
N GLN A 299 -46.14 -4.04 -4.71
CA GLN A 299 -46.60 -5.41 -4.97
C GLN A 299 -45.45 -6.40 -5.22
N THR A 300 -44.35 -5.97 -5.86
CA THR A 300 -43.15 -6.81 -6.03
C THR A 300 -42.58 -7.18 -4.67
N LEU A 301 -42.37 -6.18 -3.81
CA LEU A 301 -41.83 -6.38 -2.46
C LEU A 301 -42.79 -7.18 -1.57
N GLN A 302 -44.11 -6.97 -1.73
CA GLN A 302 -45.15 -7.75 -1.08
C GLN A 302 -45.10 -9.23 -1.50
N GLY A 303 -45.06 -9.50 -2.81
CA GLY A 303 -44.99 -10.86 -3.36
C GLY A 303 -43.69 -11.57 -2.98
N ALA A 304 -42.60 -10.82 -2.84
CA ALA A 304 -41.33 -11.31 -2.34
C ALA A 304 -41.34 -11.59 -0.81
N ASN A 305 -42.36 -11.16 -0.08
CA ASN A 305 -42.44 -11.25 1.39
C ASN A 305 -41.17 -10.69 2.07
N ALA A 306 -40.68 -9.55 1.58
CA ALA A 306 -39.51 -8.88 2.14
C ALA A 306 -39.79 -8.41 3.58
N ASN A 307 -38.80 -8.48 4.45
CA ASN A 307 -38.88 -7.92 5.81
C ASN A 307 -38.04 -6.64 5.89
N TYR A 308 -38.43 -5.72 6.77
CA TYR A 308 -37.67 -4.50 7.04
C TYR A 308 -37.71 -4.17 8.53
N LYS A 309 -36.72 -3.39 8.99
CA LYS A 309 -36.70 -2.82 10.36
C LYS A 309 -36.71 -1.30 10.33
N GLU A 310 -36.23 -0.72 9.25
CA GLU A 310 -36.12 0.72 9.09
C GLU A 310 -36.95 1.19 7.90
N ARG A 311 -37.45 2.42 7.99
CA ARG A 311 -38.12 3.09 6.86
C ARG A 311 -37.74 4.54 6.83
N ILE A 312 -37.64 5.07 5.64
CA ILE A 312 -37.36 6.47 5.38
C ILE A 312 -38.39 7.07 4.43
N ILE A 313 -38.74 8.32 4.70
CA ILE A 313 -39.37 9.20 3.72
C ILE A 313 -38.35 10.29 3.40
N ILE A 314 -38.07 10.49 2.11
CA ILE A 314 -37.14 11.50 1.62
C ILE A 314 -37.90 12.44 0.71
N TYR A 315 -37.95 13.71 1.08
CA TYR A 315 -38.37 14.81 0.24
C TYR A 315 -37.15 15.31 -0.50
N LEU A 316 -37.15 15.22 -1.83
CA LEU A 316 -36.01 15.64 -2.64
C LEU A 316 -35.83 17.15 -2.66
N LYS A 317 -36.94 17.89 -2.52
CA LYS A 317 -36.98 19.32 -2.29
C LYS A 317 -38.27 19.66 -1.56
N LEU A 318 -38.15 20.14 -0.33
CA LEU A 318 -39.27 20.58 0.48
C LEU A 318 -39.41 22.10 0.39
N ILE A 319 -40.60 22.60 0.09
CA ILE A 319 -40.92 24.04 0.08
C ILE A 319 -41.93 24.34 1.18
N GLU A 320 -41.62 25.29 2.06
CA GLU A 320 -42.49 25.79 3.12
C GLU A 320 -42.62 27.31 2.97
N ASN A 321 -43.84 27.83 2.83
CA ASN A 321 -44.08 29.28 2.66
C ASN A 321 -43.31 29.94 1.51
N GLY A 322 -43.06 29.21 0.43
CA GLY A 322 -42.27 29.68 -0.70
C GLY A 322 -40.75 29.68 -0.45
N ILE A 323 -40.29 29.22 0.72
CA ILE A 323 -38.88 29.00 1.03
C ILE A 323 -38.54 27.54 0.75
N SER A 324 -37.49 27.31 -0.05
CA SER A 324 -36.95 25.97 -0.26
C SER A 324 -36.09 25.56 0.93
N LEU A 325 -36.48 24.49 1.61
CA LEU A 325 -35.74 23.84 2.68
C LEU A 325 -34.78 22.75 2.16
N GLY A 326 -34.73 22.54 0.84
CA GLY A 326 -33.85 21.54 0.22
C GLY A 326 -34.30 20.11 0.48
N LYS A 327 -33.37 19.15 0.39
CA LYS A 327 -33.65 17.73 0.69
C LYS A 327 -33.90 17.56 2.20
N GLN A 328 -34.99 16.92 2.56
CA GLN A 328 -35.38 16.64 3.94
C GLN A 328 -35.78 15.17 4.06
N TRP A 329 -35.49 14.52 5.18
CA TRP A 329 -35.89 13.13 5.38
C TRP A 329 -36.24 12.85 6.84
N MET A 330 -36.94 11.74 7.04
CA MET A 330 -37.25 11.21 8.36
C MET A 330 -37.15 9.70 8.33
N VAL A 331 -36.40 9.15 9.27
CA VAL A 331 -36.25 7.70 9.47
C VAL A 331 -37.08 7.26 10.65
N THR A 332 -37.68 6.09 10.53
CA THR A 332 -38.36 5.38 11.62
C THR A 332 -37.74 3.99 11.74
N HIS A 333 -37.52 3.54 12.97
CA HIS A 333 -36.89 2.26 13.28
C HIS A 333 -37.83 1.37 14.10
N ARG A 334 -37.65 0.06 13.99
CA ARG A 334 -38.30 -0.96 14.82
C ARG A 334 -37.26 -1.92 15.39
N ASN A 335 -37.55 -2.45 16.57
CA ASN A 335 -36.74 -3.49 17.19
C ASN A 335 -36.82 -4.81 16.40
N ASP A 336 -38.04 -5.16 15.96
CA ASP A 336 -38.33 -6.41 15.26
C ASP A 336 -38.56 -6.17 13.77
N ALA A 337 -38.13 -7.14 12.95
CA ALA A 337 -38.36 -7.11 11.52
C ALA A 337 -39.84 -7.38 11.21
N VAL A 338 -40.38 -6.65 10.24
CA VAL A 338 -41.80 -6.70 9.89
C VAL A 338 -41.94 -7.00 8.40
N PRO A 339 -42.84 -7.91 8.00
CA PRO A 339 -43.04 -8.22 6.60
C PRO A 339 -43.74 -7.06 5.88
N PHE A 340 -43.32 -6.81 4.64
CA PHE A 340 -43.90 -5.81 3.74
C PHE A 340 -45.41 -5.96 3.58
N THR A 341 -45.89 -7.20 3.59
CA THR A 341 -47.31 -7.58 3.48
C THR A 341 -48.18 -7.04 4.62
N SER A 342 -47.59 -6.58 5.72
CA SER A 342 -48.32 -5.99 6.86
C SER A 342 -48.79 -4.54 6.63
N ILE A 343 -48.35 -3.88 5.55
CA ILE A 343 -48.81 -2.54 5.14
C ILE A 343 -50.15 -2.66 4.37
N ASN A 344 -51.11 -3.42 4.89
CA ASN A 344 -52.39 -3.73 4.23
C ASN A 344 -53.50 -2.71 4.54
N THR A 345 -53.18 -1.43 4.59
CA THR A 345 -54.20 -0.37 4.62
C THR A 345 -54.02 0.55 3.44
N SER A 346 -55.12 1.01 2.84
CA SER A 346 -55.20 1.98 1.73
C SER A 346 -54.58 3.35 2.04
N SER A 347 -53.96 3.50 3.21
CA SER A 347 -53.18 4.66 3.65
C SER A 347 -51.66 4.42 3.58
N GLY A 348 -51.18 3.18 3.41
CA GLY A 348 -49.74 2.86 3.58
C GLY A 348 -49.22 3.11 5.01
N TRP A 349 -50.13 3.50 5.90
CA TRP A 349 -49.90 4.03 7.24
C TRP A 349 -50.86 3.34 8.18
N SER A 350 -50.38 2.35 8.94
CA SER A 350 -51.10 1.94 10.14
C SER A 350 -50.87 3.03 11.21
N TYR A 351 -51.87 3.36 12.01
CA TYR A 351 -51.73 4.31 13.15
C TYR A 351 -50.58 3.92 14.11
N ARG A 352 -50.15 2.65 14.09
CA ARG A 352 -49.01 2.14 14.85
C ARG A 352 -47.66 2.43 14.18
N ASP A 353 -47.57 3.15 13.07
CA ASP A 353 -46.36 3.21 12.24
C ASP A 353 -45.55 4.51 12.35
N SER A 354 -46.05 5.50 13.09
CA SER A 354 -45.37 6.76 13.44
C SER A 354 -44.45 6.54 14.64
N PHE A 355 -43.25 5.98 14.44
CA PHE A 355 -42.36 5.64 15.57
C PHE A 355 -41.22 6.65 15.77
N GLY A 356 -41.28 7.35 16.92
CA GLY A 356 -40.18 7.55 17.86
C GLY A 356 -38.83 8.05 17.33
N TYR A 357 -38.72 9.35 17.09
CA TYR A 357 -37.44 10.04 17.22
C TYR A 357 -37.22 10.35 18.72
N VAL A 358 -36.04 10.04 19.27
CA VAL A 358 -35.62 10.47 20.61
C VAL A 358 -34.53 11.51 20.43
N ASP A 359 -34.90 12.78 20.54
CA ASP A 359 -33.93 13.86 20.68
C ASP A 359 -33.50 13.98 22.15
N PRO A 360 -32.20 13.85 22.48
CA PRO A 360 -31.73 13.98 23.86
C PRO A 360 -31.88 15.39 24.44
N THR A 361 -32.22 16.41 23.63
CA THR A 361 -32.43 17.78 24.08
C THR A 361 -33.86 18.11 24.48
N VAL A 362 -34.82 17.20 24.25
CA VAL A 362 -36.25 17.46 24.48
C VAL A 362 -36.89 16.34 25.32
N ASN A 363 -37.11 16.63 26.61
CA ASN A 363 -37.87 15.76 27.53
C ASN A 363 -39.34 15.68 27.08
N ASN A 364 -39.70 14.66 26.31
CA ASN A 364 -40.96 13.89 26.32
C ASN A 364 -41.22 13.25 24.95
N VAL A 365 -41.22 11.92 24.90
CA VAL A 365 -41.67 11.12 23.76
C VAL A 365 -43.15 10.84 23.98
N CYS A 366 -44.02 11.09 23.00
CA CYS A 366 -45.41 10.64 23.09
C CYS A 366 -45.87 9.95 21.80
N THR A 367 -46.39 8.74 22.00
CA THR A 367 -47.08 7.86 21.06
C THR A 367 -48.51 8.34 20.74
N HIS A 368 -48.83 9.59 21.02
CA HIS A 368 -50.10 10.24 20.67
C HIS A 368 -49.90 11.76 20.70
N GLY A 369 -50.27 12.43 19.61
CA GLY A 369 -50.49 13.88 19.44
C GLY A 369 -49.73 14.81 20.38
N CYS A 370 -48.74 15.54 19.88
CA CYS A 370 -48.04 16.56 20.66
C CYS A 370 -47.86 17.86 19.89
N ASP A 371 -48.23 18.95 20.56
CA ASP A 371 -48.11 20.38 20.24
C ASP A 371 -46.67 20.88 19.95
N SER A 372 -45.71 20.00 19.65
CA SER A 372 -44.28 20.34 19.52
C SER A 372 -43.47 19.50 18.52
N TYR A 373 -44.04 18.50 17.84
CA TYR A 373 -43.29 17.65 16.89
C TYR A 373 -43.52 18.00 15.42
N ARG A 374 -42.44 17.95 14.62
CA ARG A 374 -42.49 17.97 13.14
C ARG A 374 -42.56 16.54 12.60
N GLY A 375 -43.75 16.07 12.24
CA GLY A 375 -43.95 14.81 11.52
C GLY A 375 -44.03 15.00 10.00
N LEU A 376 -43.53 14.01 9.25
CA LEU A 376 -43.66 13.88 7.80
C LEU A 376 -44.56 12.69 7.47
N GLY A 377 -45.58 12.85 6.62
CA GLY A 377 -46.60 11.83 6.36
C GLY A 377 -47.05 11.72 4.89
N MET A 378 -47.61 10.56 4.52
CA MET A 378 -48.26 10.31 3.23
C MET A 378 -49.76 10.10 3.40
N PHE A 379 -50.53 10.30 2.32
CA PHE A 379 -51.99 10.38 2.32
C PHE A 379 -52.77 9.06 2.43
N HIS A 380 -54.05 9.21 2.79
CA HIS A 380 -55.14 8.26 2.57
C HIS A 380 -56.28 8.94 1.81
N ASP A 381 -56.86 8.25 0.81
CA ASP A 381 -58.13 8.64 0.16
C ASP A 381 -59.26 7.81 0.78
N TYR A 382 -60.25 8.47 1.39
CA TYR A 382 -61.54 7.84 1.71
C TYR A 382 -62.47 8.06 0.52
N GLU A 383 -63.41 7.14 0.29
CA GLU A 383 -64.42 7.15 -0.79
C GLU A 383 -65.24 8.47 -0.93
N ASP A 384 -65.06 9.41 -0.01
CA ASP A 384 -65.78 10.68 0.11
C ASP A 384 -65.07 11.86 -0.57
N GLY A 385 -63.90 11.65 -1.19
CA GLY A 385 -63.24 12.65 -2.06
C GLY A 385 -62.52 13.80 -1.34
N PHE A 386 -62.20 13.66 -0.05
CA PHE A 386 -61.39 14.62 0.70
C PHE A 386 -60.07 13.96 1.15
N GLY A 387 -58.96 14.42 0.58
CA GLY A 387 -57.62 13.95 0.92
C GLY A 387 -57.14 14.52 2.25
N TYR A 388 -57.14 13.70 3.30
CA TYR A 388 -56.62 14.07 4.62
C TYR A 388 -55.25 13.44 4.87
N CYS A 389 -54.34 14.21 5.48
CA CYS A 389 -53.24 13.65 6.26
C CYS A 389 -53.84 13.13 7.58
N GLY A 390 -54.10 11.82 7.66
CA GLY A 390 -54.85 11.23 8.76
C GLY A 390 -53.99 10.43 9.72
N THR A 391 -53.94 10.82 10.99
CA THR A 391 -54.20 9.83 12.05
C THR A 391 -55.73 9.70 12.13
N GLN A 392 -56.29 8.49 12.04
CA GLN A 392 -57.74 8.31 12.04
C GLN A 392 -58.32 8.42 13.47
N THR A 393 -59.14 9.44 13.74
CA THR A 393 -60.60 9.32 13.95
C THR A 393 -61.20 10.69 14.37
N GLY A 394 -62.29 11.11 13.72
CA GLY A 394 -63.05 12.34 14.02
C GLY A 394 -62.58 13.57 13.23
N ASP A 395 -63.46 14.58 13.10
CA ASP A 395 -63.29 15.88 12.39
C ASP A 395 -62.13 16.77 12.88
N TYR A 396 -61.06 16.18 13.40
CA TYR A 396 -59.87 16.84 13.90
C TYR A 396 -58.70 16.53 12.98
N GLY A 397 -58.60 17.27 11.87
CA GLY A 397 -57.29 17.45 11.21
C GLY A 397 -56.25 17.93 12.23
N CYS A 398 -54.96 17.66 11.99
CA CYS A 398 -53.82 18.05 12.84
C CYS A 398 -54.07 19.41 13.51
N ARG A 399 -54.49 19.38 14.79
CA ARG A 399 -55.06 20.55 15.49
C ARG A 399 -53.98 21.53 15.95
N ASP A 400 -52.73 21.14 15.79
CA ASP A 400 -51.52 21.68 16.39
C ASP A 400 -50.56 22.28 15.35
N GLY A 401 -50.86 22.14 14.05
CA GLY A 401 -50.12 22.79 12.97
C GLY A 401 -48.67 22.33 12.78
N ASN A 402 -48.07 21.51 13.64
CA ASN A 402 -46.63 21.22 13.61
C ASN A 402 -46.19 20.14 12.61
N ASN A 403 -47.13 19.41 12.00
CA ASN A 403 -46.84 18.40 10.97
C ASN A 403 -46.90 18.99 9.56
N VAL A 404 -45.95 18.64 8.70
CA VAL A 404 -45.99 19.03 7.28
C VAL A 404 -46.85 18.03 6.52
N CYS A 405 -48.06 18.44 6.17
CA CYS A 405 -48.96 17.65 5.33
C CYS A 405 -48.68 17.92 3.86
N TRP A 406 -48.59 16.86 3.07
CA TRP A 406 -48.37 16.91 1.64
C TRP A 406 -49.70 17.03 0.89
N MET A 407 -49.82 17.83 -0.19
CA MET A 407 -51.04 17.91 -1.02
C MET A 407 -50.83 18.29 -2.50
N PRO A 408 -51.66 17.78 -3.44
CA PRO A 408 -51.79 18.38 -4.77
C PRO A 408 -52.36 19.81 -4.63
N ARG A 409 -51.82 20.79 -5.39
CA ARG A 409 -52.25 22.20 -5.35
C ARG A 409 -53.76 22.41 -5.51
N SER A 410 -54.47 21.47 -6.15
CA SER A 410 -55.89 21.58 -6.47
C SER A 410 -56.86 21.28 -5.34
N LEU A 411 -56.42 20.67 -4.23
CA LEU A 411 -57.34 20.14 -3.20
C LEU A 411 -57.46 20.96 -1.91
N GLY A 412 -56.65 22.02 -1.75
CA GLY A 412 -56.74 22.93 -0.59
C GLY A 412 -56.29 22.28 0.72
N CYS A 413 -55.47 22.99 1.49
CA CYS A 413 -54.80 22.45 2.67
C CYS A 413 -55.50 22.87 3.97
N ASN A 414 -55.93 21.90 4.77
CA ASN A 414 -56.66 22.15 6.03
C ASN A 414 -55.76 22.48 7.25
N VAL A 415 -54.42 22.51 7.08
CA VAL A 415 -53.46 22.99 8.11
C VAL A 415 -53.09 24.47 7.93
N GLY A 416 -53.90 25.23 7.17
CA GLY A 416 -53.68 26.64 6.87
C GLY A 416 -52.66 26.85 5.75
N SER A 417 -52.64 28.05 5.15
CA SER A 417 -51.75 28.39 4.02
C SER A 417 -50.26 28.33 4.33
N ALA A 418 -49.88 28.14 5.61
CA ALA A 418 -48.53 28.35 6.10
C ALA A 418 -47.62 27.10 6.15
N ARG A 419 -48.15 25.89 5.97
CA ARG A 419 -47.38 24.64 6.28
C ARG A 419 -47.63 23.49 5.29
N CYS A 420 -47.93 23.85 4.05
CA CYS A 420 -48.20 22.91 2.97
C CYS A 420 -47.06 22.96 1.96
N ALA A 421 -46.53 21.80 1.58
CA ALA A 421 -45.51 21.67 0.55
C ALA A 421 -46.15 21.26 -0.78
N TYR A 422 -45.67 21.86 -1.88
CA TYR A 422 -46.17 21.64 -3.23
C TYR A 422 -45.05 21.06 -4.11
N LEU A 423 -45.40 20.13 -5.01
CA LEU A 423 -44.50 19.64 -6.05
C LEU A 423 -44.91 20.12 -7.45
N ILE A 424 -44.19 21.08 -7.99
CA ILE A 424 -44.40 21.74 -9.28
C ILE A 424 -43.09 22.06 -10.03
N ASP A 425 -41.94 22.12 -9.36
CA ASP A 425 -40.66 22.48 -9.98
C ASP A 425 -39.82 21.23 -10.36
N PRO A 426 -38.93 21.33 -11.37
CA PRO A 426 -37.93 20.31 -11.66
C PRO A 426 -37.08 19.98 -10.41
N GLY A 427 -36.92 18.69 -10.10
CA GLY A 427 -36.16 18.22 -8.94
C GLY A 427 -37.01 17.92 -7.69
N GLU A 428 -38.30 18.26 -7.70
CA GLU A 428 -39.24 17.90 -6.63
C GLU A 428 -39.70 16.44 -6.72
N GLY A 429 -39.92 15.79 -5.57
CA GLY A 429 -40.31 14.38 -5.49
C GLY A 429 -40.22 13.81 -4.08
N VAL A 430 -40.84 12.65 -3.86
CA VAL A 430 -40.65 11.86 -2.63
C VAL A 430 -40.26 10.45 -2.94
N ILE A 431 -39.30 9.97 -2.17
CA ILE A 431 -38.91 8.58 -2.08
C ILE A 431 -39.43 8.03 -0.75
N TYR A 432 -40.10 6.90 -0.82
CA TYR A 432 -40.42 6.07 0.33
C TYR A 432 -39.64 4.77 0.19
N ALA A 433 -38.82 4.45 1.19
CA ALA A 433 -37.89 3.34 1.11
C ALA A 433 -37.69 2.65 2.47
N ALA A 434 -37.29 1.39 2.44
CA ALA A 434 -37.15 0.52 3.61
C ALA A 434 -35.85 -0.27 3.53
N ARG A 435 -35.32 -0.70 4.67
CA ARG A 435 -34.19 -1.63 4.72
C ARG A 435 -34.18 -2.49 5.98
#